data_AF-A0A924NNX4-F1
#
_entry.id   AF-A0A924NNX4-F1
#
_cell.length_a   1.000
_cell.length_b   1.000
_cell.length_c   1.000
_cell.angle_alpha   90.00
_cell.angle_beta   90.00
_cell.angle_gamma   90.00
#
_symmetry.space_group_name_H-M   'P 1'
#
loop_
_entity.id
_entity.type
_entity.pdbx_description
1 polymer ?
#
loop_
_entity_poly.entity_id
_entity_poly.type
_entity_poly.pdbx_seq_one_letter_code
_entity_poly.pdbx_strand_id
1 'polypeptide(L)'
;PAAVEVVRAVTYRYGARRADRWQAGRVLLAGDAAHTMPPFAGQGLGAGVRDAWALAGMLATGDPSGYQALRAPHVAAMTRLSLLLGAVVGTRSPSAAVIRDTLLRSAFHAPILGDWLRHGGPRTTASGVLERA
;
A
#
# COMPACT_ATOMS: atom_id res chain seq x y z
N PRO A 1 -15.61 -28.30 -13.97
CA PRO A 1 -15.36 -27.16 -13.05
C PRO A 1 -16.67 -26.76 -12.35
N ALA A 2 -16.72 -26.86 -11.02
CA ALA A 2 -17.88 -26.41 -10.24
C ALA A 2 -18.18 -24.93 -10.55
N ALA A 3 -19.47 -24.59 -10.63
CA ALA A 3 -19.95 -23.26 -11.01
C ALA A 3 -19.42 -22.20 -10.03
N VAL A 4 -18.60 -21.27 -10.52
CA VAL A 4 -18.16 -20.12 -9.73
C VAL A 4 -19.27 -19.08 -9.74
N GLU A 5 -19.75 -18.68 -8.57
CA GLU A 5 -20.70 -17.59 -8.40
C GLU A 5 -19.94 -16.26 -8.29
N VAL A 6 -20.23 -15.31 -9.19
CA VAL A 6 -19.66 -13.96 -9.13
C VAL A 6 -20.52 -13.12 -8.18
N VAL A 7 -20.02 -12.91 -6.97
CA VAL A 7 -20.71 -12.09 -5.95
C VAL A 7 -20.68 -10.60 -6.30
N ARG A 8 -19.59 -10.11 -6.91
CA ARG A 8 -19.46 -8.69 -7.27
C ARG A 8 -18.43 -8.44 -8.38
N ALA A 9 -18.76 -7.56 -9.31
CA ALA A 9 -17.83 -6.97 -10.27
C ALA A 9 -17.98 -5.45 -10.26
N VAL A 10 -16.86 -4.72 -10.15
CA VAL A 10 -16.85 -3.26 -10.19
C VAL A 10 -15.69 -2.76 -11.04
N THR A 11 -15.99 -1.78 -11.89
CA THR A 11 -14.97 -1.04 -12.63
C THR A 11 -14.63 0.21 -11.85
N TYR A 12 -13.37 0.39 -11.49
CA TYR A 12 -12.91 1.59 -10.80
C TYR A 12 -11.71 2.20 -11.51
N ARG A 13 -11.62 3.53 -11.45
CA ARG A 13 -10.45 4.28 -11.89
C ARG A 13 -9.66 4.67 -10.65
N TYR A 14 -8.44 4.19 -10.54
CA TYR A 14 -7.52 4.63 -9.50
C TYR A 14 -6.67 5.81 -10.00
N GLY A 15 -6.17 6.60 -9.06
CA GLY A 15 -5.24 7.68 -9.30
C GLY A 15 -4.49 8.06 -8.04
N ALA A 16 -3.28 8.59 -8.21
CA ALA A 16 -2.54 9.23 -7.13
C ALA A 16 -3.04 10.66 -6.99
N ARG A 17 -3.80 10.95 -5.94
CA ARG A 17 -4.33 12.30 -5.65
C ARG A 17 -4.15 12.60 -4.17
N ARG A 18 -3.97 13.88 -3.85
CA ARG A 18 -3.84 14.36 -2.49
C ARG A 18 -4.44 15.76 -2.43
N ALA A 19 -5.23 16.03 -1.39
CA ALA A 19 -5.69 17.37 -1.09
C ALA A 19 -4.51 18.26 -0.67
N ASP A 20 -4.52 19.52 -1.09
CA ASP A 20 -3.47 20.48 -0.73
C ASP A 20 -3.53 20.85 0.77
N ARG A 21 -4.75 20.92 1.30
CA ARG A 21 -5.04 21.21 2.70
C ARG A 21 -5.93 20.13 3.28
N TRP A 22 -5.52 19.55 4.39
CA TRP A 22 -6.26 18.49 5.09
C TRP A 22 -7.06 19.04 6.27
N GLN A 23 -6.92 20.33 6.56
CA GLN A 23 -7.68 21.02 7.59
C GLN A 23 -8.08 22.42 7.10
N ALA A 24 -9.33 22.78 7.37
CA ALA A 24 -9.86 24.13 7.22
C ALA A 24 -10.75 24.45 8.41
N GLY A 25 -10.22 25.22 9.37
CA GLY A 25 -10.90 25.48 10.64
C GLY A 25 -11.20 24.19 11.40
N ARG A 26 -12.49 23.88 11.58
CA ARG A 26 -12.99 22.67 12.28
C ARG A 26 -13.27 21.48 11.35
N VAL A 27 -12.98 21.61 10.05
CA VAL A 27 -13.18 20.55 9.07
C VAL A 27 -11.83 19.89 8.78
N LEU A 28 -11.78 18.56 8.88
CA LEU A 28 -10.59 17.75 8.61
C LEU A 28 -10.88 16.68 7.55
N LEU A 29 -9.88 16.36 6.73
CA LEU A 29 -9.93 15.30 5.73
C LEU A 29 -9.03 14.13 6.14
N ALA A 30 -9.49 12.90 5.99
CA ALA A 30 -8.72 11.69 6.27
C ALA A 30 -9.05 10.57 5.28
N GLY A 31 -8.10 9.63 5.10
CA GLY A 31 -8.24 8.54 4.14
C GLY A 31 -8.48 9.06 2.72
N ASP A 32 -9.38 8.40 1.97
CA ASP A 32 -9.67 8.72 0.57
C ASP A 32 -10.15 10.16 0.32
N ALA A 33 -10.69 10.84 1.35
CA ALA A 33 -11.05 12.25 1.26
C ALA A 33 -9.82 13.18 1.23
N ALA A 34 -8.71 12.77 1.86
CA ALA A 34 -7.45 13.52 1.89
C ALA A 34 -6.46 13.04 0.83
N HIS A 35 -6.46 11.75 0.51
CA HIS A 35 -5.51 11.16 -0.43
C HIS A 35 -6.02 9.84 -1.00
N THR A 36 -5.74 9.61 -2.28
CA THR A 36 -5.94 8.33 -2.95
C THR A 36 -4.62 7.88 -3.55
N MET A 37 -4.39 6.57 -3.57
CA MET A 37 -3.20 5.98 -4.17
C MET A 37 -3.56 4.78 -5.05
N PRO A 38 -2.74 4.48 -6.08
CA PRO A 38 -2.89 3.24 -6.84
C PRO A 38 -2.86 2.00 -5.90
N PRO A 39 -3.61 0.94 -6.22
CA PRO A 39 -3.81 -0.19 -5.31
C PRO A 39 -2.60 -1.12 -5.21
N PHE A 40 -1.55 -0.90 -6.00
CA PHE A 40 -0.47 -1.86 -6.20
C PHE A 40 0.36 -2.17 -4.94
N ALA A 41 0.40 -1.27 -3.95
CA ALA A 41 1.04 -1.55 -2.65
C ALA A 41 0.04 -1.96 -1.54
N GLY A 42 -1.27 -1.94 -1.83
CA GLY A 42 -2.31 -2.25 -0.84
C GLY A 42 -2.41 -1.27 0.35
N GLN A 43 -1.86 -0.05 0.23
CA GLN A 43 -1.69 0.84 1.38
C GLN A 43 -2.83 1.84 1.61
N GLY A 44 -3.85 1.91 0.75
CA GLY A 44 -4.93 2.90 0.86
C GLY A 44 -5.66 2.85 2.20
N LEU A 45 -6.30 1.72 2.50
CA LEU A 45 -7.01 1.51 3.77
C LEU A 45 -6.08 1.64 4.98
N GLY A 46 -4.89 1.03 4.92
CA GLY A 46 -3.92 1.10 6.00
C GLY A 46 -3.45 2.52 6.32
N ALA A 47 -3.29 3.37 5.30
CA ALA A 47 -2.98 4.79 5.49
C ALA A 47 -4.16 5.54 6.13
N GLY A 48 -5.39 5.29 5.69
CA GLY A 48 -6.59 5.90 6.28
C GLY A 48 -6.85 5.51 7.75
N VAL A 49 -6.62 4.25 8.12
CA VAL A 49 -6.72 3.81 9.53
C VAL A 49 -5.70 4.54 10.41
N ARG A 50 -4.47 4.71 9.92
CA ARG A 50 -3.43 5.47 10.63
C ARG A 50 -3.78 6.95 10.76
N ASP A 51 -4.47 7.52 9.78
CA ASP A 51 -4.96 8.90 9.86
C ASP A 51 -6.02 9.03 10.96
N ALA A 52 -6.99 8.12 11.00
CA ALA A 52 -8.03 8.09 12.04
C ALA A 52 -7.41 7.94 13.44
N TRP A 53 -6.40 7.08 13.59
CA TRP A 53 -5.66 6.93 14.86
C TRP A 53 -4.96 8.23 15.29
N ALA A 54 -4.24 8.88 14.37
CA ALA A 54 -3.55 10.13 14.66
C ALA A 54 -4.52 11.25 15.06
N LEU A 55 -5.62 11.38 14.31
CA LEU A 55 -6.67 12.36 14.59
C LEU A 55 -7.35 12.09 15.93
N ALA A 56 -7.66 10.84 16.28
CA ALA A 56 -8.26 10.52 17.56
C ALA A 56 -7.39 11.02 18.73
N GLY A 57 -6.08 10.81 18.67
CA GLY A 57 -5.14 11.32 19.68
C GLY A 57 -5.08 12.85 19.73
N MET A 58 -4.97 13.51 18.58
CA MET A 58 -4.88 14.97 18.50
C MET A 58 -6.17 15.69 18.89
N LEU A 59 -7.32 15.11 18.56
CA LEU A 59 -8.62 15.64 18.95
C LEU A 59 -8.85 15.50 20.46
N ALA A 60 -8.34 14.43 21.07
CA ALA A 60 -8.37 14.28 22.53
C ALA A 60 -7.55 15.38 23.25
N THR A 61 -6.47 15.88 22.62
CA THR A 61 -5.68 17.01 23.14
C THR A 61 -6.17 18.37 22.67
N GLY A 62 -7.21 18.43 21.82
CA GLY A 62 -7.83 19.66 21.33
C GLY A 62 -7.07 20.40 20.22
N ASP A 63 -5.98 19.84 19.70
CA ASP A 63 -5.14 20.48 18.67
C ASP A 63 -4.73 19.52 17.55
N PRO A 64 -5.48 19.49 16.42
CA PRO A 64 -5.12 18.71 15.25
C PRO A 64 -4.29 19.47 14.21
N SER A 65 -3.78 20.66 14.51
CA SER A 65 -3.07 21.51 13.53
C SER A 65 -1.84 20.84 12.89
N GLY A 66 -1.17 19.94 13.63
CA GLY A 66 -0.01 19.18 13.16
C GLY A 66 -0.33 17.93 12.34
N TYR A 67 -1.61 17.57 12.17
CA TYR A 67 -2.04 16.31 11.55
C TYR A 67 -1.49 16.12 10.13
N GLN A 68 -1.64 17.13 9.25
CA GLN A 68 -1.15 17.04 7.88
C GLN A 68 0.38 16.89 7.82
N ALA A 69 1.11 17.67 8.62
CA ALA A 69 2.57 17.62 8.66
C ALA A 69 3.07 16.25 9.12
N LEU A 70 2.38 15.63 10.08
CA LEU A 70 2.68 14.30 10.57
C LEU A 70 2.44 13.21 9.51
N ARG A 71 1.32 13.29 8.78
CA ARG A 71 0.81 12.18 7.97
C ARG A 71 1.17 12.26 6.48
N ALA A 72 1.25 13.46 5.91
CA ALA A 72 1.50 13.67 4.49
C ALA A 72 2.82 13.03 3.97
N PRO A 73 3.95 13.02 4.72
CA PRO A 73 5.17 12.37 4.27
C PRO A 73 5.01 10.86 4.08
N HIS A 74 4.34 10.19 5.02
CA HIS A 74 4.07 8.75 4.94
C HIS A 74 3.17 8.42 3.74
N VAL A 75 2.08 9.18 3.55
CA VAL A 75 1.17 9.00 2.41
C VAL A 75 1.90 9.20 1.08
N ALA A 76 2.78 10.21 1.00
CA ALA A 76 3.60 10.44 -0.20
C ALA A 76 4.53 9.26 -0.49
N ALA A 77 5.18 8.70 0.53
CA ALA A 77 6.05 7.54 0.38
C ALA A 77 5.28 6.31 -0.12
N MET A 78 4.11 6.01 0.46
CA MET A 78 3.26 4.88 0.06
C MET A 78 2.68 5.06 -1.34
N THR A 79 2.35 6.30 -1.72
CA THR A 79 1.90 6.64 -3.08
C THR A 79 3.01 6.38 -4.10
N ARG A 80 4.25 6.80 -3.80
CA ARG A 80 5.40 6.57 -4.68
C ARG A 80 5.70 5.08 -4.84
N LEU A 81 5.69 4.32 -3.74
CA LEU A 81 5.84 2.87 -3.79
C LEU A 81 4.75 2.23 -4.67
N SER A 82 3.49 2.64 -4.50
CA SER A 82 2.37 2.13 -5.29
C SER A 82 2.50 2.44 -6.78
N LEU A 83 2.99 3.64 -7.13
CA LEU A 83 3.26 4.01 -8.53
C LEU A 83 4.38 3.15 -9.13
N LEU A 84 5.46 2.92 -8.37
CA LEU A 84 6.58 2.08 -8.79
C LEU A 84 6.13 0.63 -9.03
N LEU A 85 5.42 0.03 -8.07
CA LEU A 85 4.87 -1.31 -8.22
C LEU A 85 3.89 -1.38 -9.40
N GLY A 86 3.08 -0.33 -9.60
CA GLY A 86 2.19 -0.21 -10.74
C GLY A 86 2.89 -0.20 -12.09
N ALA A 87 4.05 0.44 -12.20
CA ALA A 87 4.86 0.41 -13.42
C ALA A 87 5.41 -0.99 -13.71
N VAL A 88 5.81 -1.73 -12.67
CA VAL A 88 6.28 -3.13 -12.80
C VAL A 88 5.14 -4.05 -13.22
N VAL A 89 4.01 -4.01 -12.51
CA VAL A 89 2.84 -4.86 -12.81
C VAL A 89 2.26 -4.50 -14.17
N GLY A 90 2.07 -3.21 -14.43
CA GLY A 90 1.47 -2.68 -15.66
C GLY A 90 2.44 -2.51 -16.83
N THR A 91 3.54 -3.26 -16.88
CA THR A 91 4.49 -3.20 -18.01
C THR A 91 3.76 -3.52 -19.32
N ARG A 92 3.70 -2.55 -20.23
CA ARG A 92 2.93 -2.65 -21.50
C ARG A 92 3.72 -3.19 -22.68
N SER A 93 5.05 -3.05 -22.66
CA SER A 93 5.90 -3.52 -23.74
C SER A 93 6.16 -5.03 -23.59
N PRO A 94 5.93 -5.85 -24.63
CA PRO A 94 6.19 -7.29 -24.57
C PRO A 94 7.64 -7.64 -24.24
N SER A 95 8.61 -6.94 -24.83
CA SER A 95 10.03 -7.20 -24.58
C SER A 95 10.43 -6.84 -23.15
N ALA A 96 9.93 -5.71 -22.64
CA ALA A 96 10.16 -5.32 -21.26
C ALA A 96 9.51 -6.29 -20.26
N ALA A 97 8.34 -6.86 -20.61
CA ALA A 97 7.68 -7.87 -19.80
C ALA A 97 8.50 -9.16 -19.72
N VAL A 98 9.11 -9.62 -20.82
CA VAL A 98 10.02 -10.77 -20.82
C VAL A 98 11.22 -10.53 -19.90
N ILE A 99 11.84 -9.34 -19.99
CA ILE A 99 12.96 -8.98 -19.11
C ILE A 99 12.51 -8.97 -17.65
N ARG A 100 11.40 -8.28 -17.33
CA ARG A 100 10.83 -8.24 -15.98
C ARG A 100 10.55 -9.64 -15.44
N ASP A 101 9.88 -10.48 -16.21
CA ASP A 101 9.45 -11.82 -15.77
C ASP A 101 10.65 -12.73 -15.55
N THR A 102 11.67 -12.61 -16.40
CA THR A 102 12.93 -13.35 -16.26
C THR A 102 13.68 -12.91 -15.00
N LEU A 103 13.83 -11.60 -14.79
CA LEU A 103 14.50 -11.05 -13.61
C LEU A 103 13.76 -11.40 -12.33
N LEU A 104 12.44 -11.24 -12.29
CA LEU A 104 11.63 -11.58 -11.12
C LEU A 104 11.72 -13.07 -10.83
N ARG A 105 11.54 -13.95 -11.83
CA ARG A 105 11.67 -15.40 -11.65
C ARG A 105 13.03 -15.78 -11.08
N SER A 106 14.11 -15.24 -11.64
CA SER A 106 15.47 -15.48 -11.14
C SER A 106 15.65 -14.98 -9.71
N ALA A 107 15.13 -13.79 -9.38
CA ALA A 107 15.18 -13.25 -8.03
C ALA A 107 14.43 -14.12 -7.01
N PHE A 108 13.26 -14.64 -7.38
CA PHE A 108 12.51 -15.58 -6.55
C PHE A 108 13.25 -16.91 -6.35
N HIS A 109 14.09 -17.36 -7.28
CA HIS A 109 14.86 -18.60 -7.12
C HIS A 109 16.24 -18.42 -6.46
N ALA A 110 16.68 -17.19 -6.21
CA ALA A 110 17.94 -16.94 -5.53
C ALA A 110 17.88 -17.38 -4.05
N PRO A 111 18.91 -18.05 -3.50
CA PRO A 111 18.84 -18.69 -2.19
C PRO A 111 18.60 -17.74 -1.01
N ILE A 112 19.15 -16.53 -1.03
CA ILE A 112 18.96 -15.54 0.06
C ILE A 112 17.83 -14.56 -0.30
N LEU A 113 17.90 -14.00 -1.51
CA LEU A 113 16.94 -12.98 -1.95
C LEU A 113 15.54 -13.58 -2.19
N GLY A 114 15.45 -14.80 -2.71
CA GLY A 114 14.17 -15.47 -2.95
C GLY A 114 13.42 -15.78 -1.66
N ASP A 115 14.13 -16.16 -0.60
CA ASP A 115 13.51 -16.37 0.71
C ASP A 115 13.00 -15.06 1.31
N TRP A 116 13.79 -13.98 1.20
CA TRP A 116 13.34 -12.64 1.53
C TRP A 116 12.08 -12.23 0.78
N LEU A 117 12.02 -12.46 -0.53
CA LEU A 117 10.89 -12.07 -1.37
C LEU A 117 9.63 -12.90 -1.10
N ARG A 118 9.77 -14.19 -0.79
CA ARG A 118 8.63 -15.08 -0.52
C ARG A 118 8.10 -14.96 0.91
N HIS A 119 8.98 -14.68 1.86
CA HIS A 119 8.69 -14.89 3.29
C HIS A 119 9.06 -13.69 4.17
N GLY A 120 9.67 -12.64 3.64
CA GLY A 120 10.09 -11.48 4.42
C GLY A 120 11.35 -11.69 5.27
N GLY A 121 12.15 -12.71 4.96
CA GLY A 121 13.42 -13.00 5.63
C GLY A 121 14.01 -14.35 5.19
N PRO A 122 15.29 -14.64 5.48
CA PRO A 122 15.82 -15.98 5.35
C PRO A 122 15.05 -16.89 6.31
N ARG A 123 14.74 -18.13 5.93
CA ARG A 123 14.22 -19.12 6.87
C ARG A 123 15.33 -19.49 7.86
N THR A 124 15.51 -18.69 8.91
CA THR A 124 16.11 -19.21 10.13
C THR A 124 15.06 -20.12 10.75
N THR A 125 15.45 -21.33 11.13
CA THR A 125 14.65 -22.36 11.80
C THR A 125 14.08 -21.91 13.18
N ALA A 126 14.08 -20.61 13.47
CA ALA A 126 13.72 -20.01 14.75
C ALA A 126 12.52 -19.04 14.69
N SER A 127 11.83 -18.88 13.55
CA SER A 127 10.61 -18.05 13.46
C SER A 127 9.34 -18.89 13.68
N GLY A 128 9.25 -19.53 14.85
CA GLY A 128 8.09 -20.30 15.30
C GLY A 128 6.88 -19.44 15.67
N VAL A 129 6.34 -18.65 14.74
CA VAL A 129 5.17 -17.78 14.99
C VAL A 129 3.87 -18.35 14.40
N LEU A 130 3.89 -19.50 13.70
CA LEU A 130 2.68 -20.08 13.10
C LEU A 130 2.44 -21.58 13.41
N GLU A 131 2.95 -22.10 14.52
CA GLU A 131 2.71 -23.51 14.93
C GLU A 131 1.79 -23.68 16.15
N ARG A 132 1.05 -22.65 16.58
CA ARG A 132 -0.04 -22.84 17.56
C ARG A 132 -1.30 -22.09 17.17
N ALA A 133 -2.19 -22.81 16.51
CA ALA A 133 -3.64 -22.67 16.61
C ALA A 133 -4.23 -24.08 16.65
#